data_AF-A0A2W6WVS5-F1
#
_entry.id   AF-A0A2W6WVS5-F1
#
_cell.length_a   1.000
_cell.length_b   1.000
_cell.length_c   1.000
_cell.angle_alpha   90.00
_cell.angle_beta   90.00
_cell.angle_gamma   90.00
#
_symmetry.space_group_name_H-M   'P 1'
#
loop_
_entity.id
_entity.type
_entity.pdbx_description
1 polymer ?
#
loop_
_entity_poly.entity_id
_entity_poly.type
_entity_poly.pdbx_seq_one_letter_code
_entity_poly.pdbx_strand_id
1 'polypeptide(L)' 'MTYFAERVLTEELAEARTLLKRALAILDDHDESDAAYSTCEAIERLVGAPTTLEQWYMMTGRRPSGEPLN' A
#
# COMPACT_ATOMS: atom_id res chain seq x y z
N MET A 1 7.52 4.90 16.57
CA MET A 1 7.33 4.10 15.35
C MET A 1 6.11 3.24 15.57
N THR A 2 5.02 3.51 14.85
CA THR A 2 3.78 2.73 14.91
C THR A 2 4.10 1.33 14.42
N TYR A 3 3.97 0.32 15.29
CA TYR A 3 4.12 -1.07 14.90
C TYR A 3 2.95 -1.42 13.99
N PHE A 4 3.23 -1.58 12.69
CA PHE A 4 2.25 -2.07 11.74
C PHE A 4 2.20 -3.59 11.83
N ALA A 5 1.08 -4.14 12.31
CA ALA A 5 0.83 -5.58 12.23
C ALA A 5 0.20 -5.88 10.88
N GLU A 6 0.98 -6.52 9.99
CA GLU A 6 0.50 -6.94 8.67
C GLU A 6 -0.77 -7.81 8.81
N ARG A 7 -1.80 -7.50 8.02
CA ARG A 7 -3.03 -8.29 7.98
C ARG A 7 -2.69 -9.72 7.57
N VAL A 8 -3.14 -10.68 8.36
CA VAL A 8 -3.11 -12.10 7.97
C VAL A 8 -4.07 -12.30 6.80
N LEU A 9 -3.52 -12.72 5.66
CA LEU A 9 -4.27 -12.98 4.44
C LEU A 9 -4.79 -14.43 4.43
N THR A 10 -5.98 -14.62 3.86
CA THR A 10 -6.43 -15.96 3.43
C THR A 10 -5.56 -16.43 2.27
N GLU A 11 -5.61 -17.73 1.95
CA GLU A 11 -4.85 -18.30 0.82
C GLU A 11 -5.14 -17.57 -0.50
N GLU A 12 -6.41 -17.35 -0.82
CA GLU A 12 -6.84 -16.61 -2.02
C GLU A 12 -6.28 -15.17 -2.06
N LEU A 13 -6.25 -14.47 -0.92
CA LEU A 13 -5.71 -13.12 -0.83
C LEU A 13 -4.18 -13.10 -0.91
N ALA A 14 -3.50 -14.15 -0.43
CA ALA A 14 -2.06 -14.31 -0.59
C ALA A 14 -1.67 -14.57 -2.06
N GLU A 15 -2.48 -15.34 -2.79
CA GLU A 15 -2.31 -15.53 -4.23
C GLU A 15 -2.52 -14.21 -4.99
N ALA A 16 -3.60 -13.47 -4.67
CA ALA A 16 -3.84 -12.14 -5.25
C ALA A 16 -2.66 -11.18 -5.00
N ARG A 17 -2.09 -11.18 -3.80
CA ARG A 17 -0.87 -10.40 -3.49
C ARG A 17 0.32 -10.81 -4.36
N THR A 18 0.48 -12.11 -4.63
CA THR A 18 1.57 -12.63 -5.45
C THR A 18 1.43 -12.16 -6.90
N LEU A 19 0.20 -12.18 -7.44
CA LEU A 19 -0.10 -11.65 -8.77
C LEU A 19 0.15 -10.14 -8.85
N LEU A 20 -0.25 -9.37 -7.84
CA LEU A 20 0.01 -7.93 -7.77
C LEU A 20 1.52 -7.62 -7.72
N LYS A 21 2.30 -8.37 -6.95
CA LYS A 21 3.77 -8.21 -6.91
C LYS A 21 4.42 -8.48 -8.27
N ARG A 22 3.93 -9.50 -8.99
CA ARG A 22 4.39 -9.81 -10.34
C ARG A 22 4.02 -8.70 -11.33
N ALA A 23 2.79 -8.19 -11.26
CA ALA A 23 2.35 -7.07 -12.09
C ALA A 23 3.21 -5.84 -11.85
N LEU A 24 3.47 -5.49 -10.58
CA LEU A 24 4.33 -4.37 -10.20
C LEU A 24 5.72 -4.49 -10.85
N ALA A 25 6.36 -5.65 -10.77
CA ALA A 25 7.69 -5.85 -11.36
C ALA A 25 7.69 -5.67 -12.89
N ILE A 26 6.63 -6.09 -13.58
CA ILE A 26 6.50 -5.90 -15.03
C ILE A 26 6.30 -4.42 -15.37
N LEU A 27 5.45 -3.72 -14.62
CA LEU A 27 5.14 -2.31 -14.83
C LEU A 27 6.37 -1.43 -14.57
N ASP A 28 7.14 -1.75 -13.52
CA ASP A 28 8.40 -1.08 -13.18
C ASP A 28 9.45 -1.25 -14.29
N ASP A 29 9.59 -2.46 -14.84
CA ASP A 29 10.51 -2.76 -15.96
C ASP A 29 10.14 -2.04 -17.27
N HIS A 30 8.89 -1.59 -17.41
CA HIS A 30 8.37 -0.91 -18.61
C HIS A 30 8.13 0.60 -18.40
N ASP A 31 8.62 1.17 -17.29
CA ASP A 31 8.43 2.59 -16.93
C ASP A 31 6.95 3.05 -16.81
N GLU A 32 6.02 2.12 -16.59
CA GLU A 32 4.57 2.37 -16.45
C GLU A 32 4.22 2.88 -15.04
N SER A 33 4.74 4.07 -14.70
CA SER A 33 4.79 4.62 -13.34
C SER A 33 3.42 4.80 -12.67
N ASP A 34 2.39 5.25 -13.41
CA ASP A 34 1.05 5.46 -12.85
C ASP A 34 0.36 4.14 -12.50
N ALA A 35 0.57 3.12 -13.33
CA ALA A 35 0.05 1.77 -13.10
C ALA A 35 0.82 1.08 -11.96
N ALA A 36 2.15 1.27 -11.89
CA ALA A 36 2.98 0.78 -10.80
C ALA A 36 2.55 1.39 -9.45
N TYR A 37 2.30 2.71 -9.41
CA TYR A 37 1.78 3.40 -8.22
C TYR A 37 0.44 2.82 -7.75
N SER A 38 -0.51 2.64 -8.67
CA SER A 38 -1.81 2.06 -8.36
C SER A 38 -1.69 0.63 -7.81
N THR A 39 -0.72 -0.14 -8.32
CA THR A 39 -0.44 -1.51 -7.87
C THR A 39 0.17 -1.52 -6.46
N CYS A 40 1.09 -0.60 -6.16
CA CYS A 40 1.63 -0.41 -4.81
C CYS A 40 0.50 -0.10 -3.81
N GLU A 41 -0.37 0.85 -4.15
CA GLU A 41 -1.49 1.24 -3.28
C GLU A 41 -2.45 0.06 -3.01
N ALA A 42 -2.72 -0.76 -4.04
CA ALA A 42 -3.51 -1.99 -3.89
C ALA A 42 -2.85 -2.99 -2.94
N ILE A 43 -1.53 -3.20 -3.04
CA ILE A 43 -0.77 -4.09 -2.15
C ILE A 43 -0.82 -3.57 -0.72
N GLU A 44 -0.58 -2.27 -0.51
CA GLU A 44 -0.63 -1.61 0.79
C GLU A 44 -1.99 -1.84 1.46
N ARG A 45 -3.08 -1.51 0.76
CA ARG A 45 -4.45 -1.72 1.28
C ARG A 45 -4.77 -3.19 1.53
N LEU A 46 -4.31 -4.10 0.68
CA LEU A 46 -4.55 -5.54 0.84
C LEU A 46 -3.95 -6.06 2.14
N VAL A 47 -2.72 -5.65 2.44
CA VAL A 47 -2.04 -6.06 3.68
C VAL A 47 -2.41 -5.20 4.88
N GLY A 48 -3.24 -4.16 4.70
CA GLY A 48 -3.66 -3.21 5.72
C GLY A 48 -2.63 -2.12 6.02
N ALA A 49 -1.54 -2.06 5.26
CA ALA A 49 -0.50 -1.06 5.46
C ALA A 49 -1.03 0.33 5.13
N PRO A 50 -0.63 1.35 5.90
CA PRO A 50 -0.95 2.72 5.54
C PRO A 50 -0.31 3.02 4.18
N THR A 51 -1.10 3.58 3.27
CA THR A 51 -0.65 4.01 1.95
C THR A 51 0.43 5.08 2.07
N THR A 52 1.22 5.28 1.02
CA THR A 52 2.22 6.38 0.97
C THR A 52 1.62 7.75 1.37
N LEU A 53 0.39 8.04 0.93
CA LEU A 53 -0.31 9.27 1.28
C LEU A 53 -0.73 9.32 2.76
N GLU A 54 -1.26 8.22 3.29
CA GLU A 54 -1.63 8.10 4.70
C GLU A 54 -0.39 8.23 5.61
N GLN A 55 0.75 7.66 5.20
CA GLN A 55 2.03 7.84 5.88
C GLN A 55 2.45 9.30 5.90
N TRP A 56 2.33 10.01 4.78
CA TRP A 56 2.61 11.44 4.71
C TRP A 56 1.71 12.28 5.63
N TYR A 57 0.42 11.96 5.69
CA TYR A 57 -0.49 12.62 6.65
C TYR A 57 -0.05 12.38 8.11
N MET A 58 0.28 11.14 8.46
CA MET A 58 0.78 10.83 9.80
C MET A 58 2.06 11.58 10.14
N MET A 59 2.98 11.75 9.19
CA MET A 59 4.22 12.52 9.38
C MET A 59 3.98 14.02 9.55
N THR A 60 2.88 14.55 9.03
CA THR A 60 2.53 15.98 9.09
C THR A 60 1.58 16.34 10.23
N GLY A 61 1.42 15.44 11.21
CA GLY A 61 0.56 15.67 12.38
C GLY A 61 -0.93 15.52 12.08
N ARG A 62 -1.29 14.71 11.08
CA ARG A 62 -2.66 14.41 10.68
C ARG A 62 -2.99 12.93 10.88
N ARG A 63 -4.28 12.61 10.96
CA ARG A 63 -4.81 11.25 10.88
C ARG A 63 -4.55 10.66 9.49
N PRO A 64 -4.60 9.32 9.32
CA PRO A 64 -4.53 8.68 7.99
C PRO A 64 -5.58 9.22 7.00
N SER A 65 -6.73 9.70 7.48
CA SER A 65 -7.74 10.35 6.65
C SER A 65 -7.36 11.76 6.16
N GLY A 66 -6.25 12.32 6.62
CA GLY A 66 -5.82 13.70 6.34
C GLY A 66 -6.39 14.76 7.29
N GLU A 67 -7.23 14.36 8.26
CA GLU A 67 -7.78 15.25 9.30
C GLU A 67 -6.69 15.68 10.31
N PRO A 68 -6.71 16.91 10.85
CA PRO A 68 -5.79 17.31 11.91
C PRO A 68 -5.90 16.43 13.17
N LEU A 69 -4.78 16.19 13.83
CA LEU A 69 -4.78 15.66 15.21
C LEU A 69 -5.12 16.83 16.14
N ASN A 70 -6.40 17.00 16.46
CA ASN A 70 -6.87 17.99 17.45
C ASN A 70 -6.19 17.83 18.81
#